data_AF-A0A1H3NVQ1-F1
#
_entry.id   AF-A0A1H3NVQ1-F1
#
_cell.length_a   1.000
_cell.length_b   1.000
_cell.length_c   1.000
_cell.angle_alpha   90.00
_cell.angle_beta   90.00
_cell.angle_gamma   90.00
#
_symmetry.space_group_name_H-M   'P 1'
#
loop_
_entity.id
_entity.type
_entity.pdbx_description
1 polymer ?
#
loop_
_entity_poly.entity_id
_entity_poly.type
_entity_poly.pdbx_seq_one_letter_code
_entity_poly.pdbx_strand_id
1 'polypeptide(L)'
;MTSVKPPRQAAAGSWISFAADPAQKERCLARLRGAELGPDNQPSDCAAGGKQRFSDELGIPETLAVVIDVLCWLRQSEGKISAREQAIGLLEAIPVGVDLGTVPQRYAHWLLHDTQWGIAQYYTTEPLRAFSERLKALHDKELAGLAIDDSEWPAREPDTHIDTGAADEEDGRHLEDLLASFATPLGRIDAEQMGLLCGAAAYFAGEQTRSAYWTDSEQRQLDDLYGAFCASTEQTLGPRPPPQQAAELKDWIRQEQALDAAWEKQMRQLHLPLWRRWDAWGEKQAALYAAFNGAAAELILSLFKLAPRRDVFAPGR
;
A
#
# COMPACT_ATOMS: atom_id res chain seq x y z
N MET A 1 -1.97 -36.69 -11.48
CA MET A 1 -1.13 -36.27 -10.35
C MET A 1 -0.05 -35.35 -10.88
N THR A 2 -0.39 -34.07 -11.01
CA THR A 2 0.51 -33.02 -11.48
C THR A 2 1.36 -32.58 -10.30
N SER A 3 2.66 -32.88 -10.36
CA SER A 3 3.65 -32.46 -9.39
C SER A 3 3.79 -30.94 -9.48
N VAL A 4 3.16 -30.24 -8.53
CA VAL A 4 3.43 -28.82 -8.28
C VAL A 4 4.83 -28.75 -7.67
N LYS A 5 5.79 -28.24 -8.45
CA LYS A 5 7.09 -27.85 -7.91
C LYS A 5 6.83 -26.78 -6.83
N PRO A 6 7.32 -26.95 -5.59
CA PRO A 6 7.27 -25.87 -4.63
C PRO A 6 8.05 -24.66 -5.19
N PRO A 7 7.61 -23.41 -4.93
CA PRO A 7 8.41 -22.25 -5.25
C PRO A 7 9.77 -22.43 -4.58
N ARG A 8 10.84 -22.23 -5.35
CA ARG A 8 12.21 -22.24 -4.86
C ARG A 8 12.26 -21.26 -3.68
N GLN A 9 12.43 -21.78 -2.46
CA GLN A 9 13.00 -21.00 -1.37
C GLN A 9 14.26 -20.33 -1.92
N ALA A 10 14.24 -19.01 -2.05
CA ALA A 10 15.42 -18.25 -2.35
C ALA A 10 16.37 -18.39 -1.15
N ALA A 11 17.24 -19.39 -1.22
CA ALA A 11 18.34 -19.55 -0.30
C ALA A 11 19.19 -18.27 -0.34
N ALA A 12 19.14 -17.47 0.73
CA ALA A 12 20.05 -16.37 1.10
C ALA A 12 20.85 -15.72 -0.06
N GLY A 13 20.15 -15.32 -1.13
CA GLY A 13 20.73 -14.52 -2.20
C GLY A 13 20.77 -13.07 -1.74
N SER A 14 21.92 -12.43 -1.78
CA SER A 14 21.99 -10.99 -1.51
C SER A 14 21.29 -10.21 -2.61
N TRP A 15 20.48 -9.24 -2.21
CA TRP A 15 19.80 -8.33 -3.12
C TRP A 15 20.69 -7.12 -3.39
N ILE A 16 21.74 -7.34 -4.19
CA ILE A 16 22.73 -6.31 -4.51
C ILE A 16 22.14 -5.35 -5.54
N SER A 17 21.75 -4.17 -5.04
CA SER A 17 21.18 -3.09 -5.83
C SER A 17 22.01 -2.73 -7.06
N PHE A 18 21.31 -2.63 -8.19
CA PHE A 18 21.80 -2.38 -9.54
C PHE A 18 22.93 -3.34 -9.97
N ALA A 19 22.99 -4.54 -9.39
CA ALA A 19 24.09 -5.50 -9.57
C ALA A 19 25.49 -4.87 -9.31
N ALA A 20 25.56 -3.87 -8.43
CA ALA A 20 26.74 -3.04 -8.20
C ALA A 20 27.28 -2.27 -9.43
N ASP A 21 26.48 -2.11 -10.49
CA ASP A 21 26.82 -1.37 -11.72
C ASP A 21 26.16 0.03 -11.73
N PRO A 22 26.94 1.13 -11.59
CA PRO A 22 26.40 2.48 -11.72
C PRO A 22 25.73 2.75 -13.08
N ALA A 23 26.20 2.12 -14.15
CA ALA A 23 25.59 2.29 -15.47
C ALA A 23 24.21 1.62 -15.54
N GLN A 24 23.97 0.55 -14.79
CA GLN A 24 22.63 -0.05 -14.66
C GLN A 24 21.65 0.91 -13.99
N LYS A 25 22.09 1.60 -12.94
CA LYS A 25 21.30 2.65 -12.30
C LYS A 25 20.97 3.79 -13.26
N GLU A 26 21.95 4.28 -14.02
CA GLU A 26 21.70 5.34 -15.00
C GLU A 26 20.74 4.91 -16.12
N ARG A 27 20.86 3.68 -16.65
CA ARG A 27 19.90 3.13 -17.62
C ARG A 27 18.48 3.06 -17.06
N CYS A 28 18.35 2.59 -15.82
CA CYS A 28 17.09 2.52 -15.09
C CYS A 28 16.42 3.90 -14.96
N LEU A 29 17.17 4.91 -14.50
CA LEU A 29 16.67 6.28 -14.36
C LEU A 29 16.34 6.92 -15.71
N ALA A 30 17.14 6.67 -16.75
CA ALA A 30 16.87 7.17 -18.10
C ALA A 30 15.56 6.62 -18.67
N ARG A 31 15.28 5.33 -18.47
CA ARG A 31 13.99 4.72 -18.87
C ARG A 31 12.83 5.38 -18.15
N LEU A 32 12.93 5.54 -16.83
CA LEU A 32 11.86 6.13 -16.03
C LEU A 32 11.58 7.60 -16.38
N ARG A 33 12.62 8.39 -16.66
CA ARG A 33 12.48 9.79 -17.11
C ARG A 33 11.70 9.91 -18.43
N GLY A 34 11.83 8.93 -19.32
CA GLY A 34 11.13 8.89 -20.61
C GLY A 34 9.78 8.18 -20.61
N ALA A 35 9.36 7.58 -19.48
CA ALA A 35 8.17 6.73 -19.44
C ALA A 35 6.87 7.50 -19.18
N GLU A 36 5.79 7.13 -19.86
CA GLU A 36 4.43 7.54 -19.52
C GLU A 36 3.85 6.58 -18.48
N LEU A 37 3.76 7.06 -17.23
CA LEU A 37 3.21 6.30 -16.13
C LEU A 37 1.70 6.23 -16.21
N GLY A 38 1.14 5.11 -15.78
CA GLY A 38 -0.30 4.87 -15.75
C GLY A 38 -0.63 3.51 -15.16
N PRO A 39 -1.91 3.11 -15.15
CA PRO A 39 -2.35 1.83 -14.60
C PRO A 39 -1.60 0.62 -15.18
N ASP A 40 -1.29 0.66 -16.48
CA ASP A 40 -0.58 -0.41 -17.18
C ASP A 40 0.95 -0.31 -17.12
N ASN A 41 1.47 0.84 -16.69
CA ASN A 41 2.89 1.21 -16.71
C ASN A 41 3.30 1.74 -15.33
N GLN A 42 3.51 0.83 -14.40
CA GLN A 42 3.95 1.16 -13.05
C GLN A 42 5.39 1.71 -13.06
N PRO A 43 5.75 2.58 -12.10
CA PRO A 43 7.12 3.10 -11.99
C PRO A 43 8.20 2.00 -12.00
N SER A 44 7.99 0.93 -11.24
CA SER A 44 8.91 -0.21 -11.17
C SER A 44 9.10 -0.90 -12.53
N ASP A 45 8.02 -1.22 -13.23
CA ASP A 45 8.05 -1.83 -14.58
C ASP A 45 8.79 -0.94 -15.59
N CYS A 46 8.54 0.37 -15.55
CA CYS A 46 9.20 1.35 -16.41
C CYS A 46 10.71 1.41 -16.14
N ALA A 47 11.09 1.42 -14.87
CA ALA A 47 12.47 1.44 -14.42
C ALA A 47 13.23 0.17 -14.85
N ALA A 48 12.57 -0.99 -14.80
CA ALA A 48 13.11 -2.28 -15.23
C ALA A 48 13.13 -2.49 -16.75
N GLY A 49 12.31 -1.74 -17.50
CA GLY A 49 12.14 -1.92 -18.94
C GLY A 49 11.21 -3.09 -19.30
N GLY A 50 10.22 -3.38 -18.44
CA GLY A 50 9.18 -4.37 -18.68
C GLY A 50 8.61 -4.96 -17.39
N LYS A 51 7.43 -5.57 -17.51
CA LYS A 51 6.70 -6.19 -16.39
C LYS A 51 7.49 -7.32 -15.75
N GLN A 52 7.45 -7.40 -14.42
CA GLN A 52 8.05 -8.49 -13.61
C GLN A 52 9.58 -8.64 -13.79
N ARG A 53 10.26 -7.59 -14.28
CA ARG A 53 11.72 -7.62 -14.49
C ARG A 53 12.50 -6.90 -13.41
N PHE A 54 11.82 -6.24 -12.47
CA PHE A 54 12.46 -5.34 -11.50
C PHE A 54 13.53 -6.05 -10.66
N SER A 55 13.19 -7.21 -10.10
CA SER A 55 14.10 -8.01 -9.28
C SER A 55 15.31 -8.50 -10.05
N ASP A 56 15.07 -9.12 -11.21
CA ASP A 56 16.12 -9.75 -12.00
C ASP A 56 17.05 -8.73 -12.66
N GLU A 57 16.51 -7.61 -13.15
CA GLU A 57 17.30 -6.59 -13.85
C GLU A 57 18.02 -5.64 -12.90
N LEU A 58 17.42 -5.31 -11.75
CA LEU A 58 17.95 -4.31 -10.85
C LEU A 58 18.56 -4.90 -9.58
N GLY A 59 18.38 -6.19 -9.29
CA GLY A 59 18.86 -6.80 -8.05
C GLY A 59 18.20 -6.21 -6.80
N ILE A 60 16.96 -5.72 -6.93
CA ILE A 60 16.17 -5.09 -5.86
C ILE A 60 14.96 -6.01 -5.57
N PRO A 61 14.62 -6.32 -4.31
CA PRO A 61 13.47 -7.17 -3.99
C PRO A 61 12.16 -6.71 -4.64
N GLU A 62 11.34 -7.65 -5.11
CA GLU A 62 10.02 -7.36 -5.71
C GLU A 62 9.08 -6.64 -4.72
N THR A 63 9.19 -6.96 -3.44
CA THR A 63 8.47 -6.25 -2.38
C THR A 63 8.81 -4.76 -2.35
N LEU A 64 10.04 -4.36 -2.68
CA LEU A 64 10.40 -2.94 -2.80
C LEU A 64 9.87 -2.28 -4.07
N ALA A 65 9.65 -3.02 -5.17
CA ALA A 65 8.92 -2.47 -6.32
C ALA A 65 7.53 -2.02 -5.89
N VAL A 66 6.81 -2.88 -5.16
CA VAL A 66 5.47 -2.58 -4.65
C VAL A 66 5.48 -1.35 -3.75
N VAL A 67 6.43 -1.25 -2.81
CA VAL A 67 6.55 -0.07 -1.95
C VAL A 67 6.78 1.20 -2.76
N ILE A 68 7.68 1.17 -3.75
CA ILE A 68 7.94 2.32 -4.61
C ILE A 68 6.68 2.71 -5.38
N ASP A 69 6.00 1.76 -6.01
CA ASP A 69 4.80 2.02 -6.81
C ASP A 69 3.70 2.65 -5.95
N VAL A 70 3.41 2.07 -4.78
CA VAL A 70 2.38 2.60 -3.86
C VAL A 70 2.72 4.02 -3.40
N LEU A 71 3.95 4.28 -2.95
CA LEU A 71 4.35 5.61 -2.47
C LEU A 71 4.23 6.69 -3.56
N CYS A 72 4.52 6.33 -4.82
CA CYS A 72 4.41 7.26 -5.95
C CYS A 72 2.97 7.67 -6.23
N TRP A 73 2.03 6.73 -6.17
CA TRP A 73 0.61 7.02 -6.41
C TRP A 73 -0.03 7.76 -5.23
N LEU A 74 0.35 7.43 -3.99
CA LEU A 74 -0.14 8.14 -2.80
C LEU A 74 0.26 9.62 -2.78
N ARG A 75 1.39 10.02 -3.39
CA ARG A 75 1.80 11.43 -3.39
C ARG A 75 1.22 12.22 -4.55
N GLN A 76 0.95 11.54 -5.67
CA GLN A 76 0.31 12.19 -6.81
C GLN A 76 -1.09 12.70 -6.43
N SER A 77 -1.81 11.99 -5.56
CA SER A 77 -3.12 12.46 -5.05
C SER A 77 -3.03 13.77 -4.25
N GLU A 78 -1.85 14.11 -3.70
CA GLU A 78 -1.61 15.38 -3.02
C GLU A 78 -1.28 16.56 -3.98
N GLY A 79 -1.04 16.27 -5.26
CA GLY A 79 -0.78 17.29 -6.29
C GLY A 79 0.54 18.07 -6.17
N LYS A 80 1.44 17.70 -5.25
CA LYS A 80 2.70 18.44 -4.99
C LYS A 80 3.88 17.99 -5.83
N ILE A 81 3.96 16.70 -6.14
CA ILE A 81 5.04 16.07 -6.90
C ILE A 81 4.38 15.02 -7.80
N SER A 82 4.83 14.92 -9.06
CA SER A 82 4.33 13.86 -9.94
C SER A 82 4.81 12.48 -9.46
N ALA A 83 4.01 11.42 -9.69
CA ALA A 83 4.43 10.05 -9.39
C ALA A 83 5.80 9.71 -10.01
N ARG A 84 6.09 10.26 -11.20
CA ARG A 84 7.38 10.10 -11.89
C ARG A 84 8.53 10.74 -11.12
N GLU A 85 8.40 11.97 -10.68
CA GLU A 85 9.44 12.67 -9.92
C GLU A 85 9.74 11.97 -8.59
N GLN A 86 8.72 11.47 -7.90
CA GLN A 86 8.93 10.70 -6.68
C GLN A 86 9.61 9.36 -6.95
N ALA A 87 9.18 8.62 -7.98
CA ALA A 87 9.82 7.37 -8.37
C ALA A 87 11.30 7.56 -8.69
N ILE A 88 11.62 8.62 -9.44
CA ILE A 88 13.00 9.01 -9.74
C ILE A 88 13.75 9.29 -8.44
N GLY A 89 13.20 10.12 -7.54
CA GLY A 89 13.84 10.45 -6.27
C GLY A 89 14.11 9.22 -5.38
N LEU A 90 13.16 8.29 -5.31
CA LEU A 90 13.31 7.04 -4.56
C LEU A 90 14.41 6.15 -5.15
N LEU A 91 14.41 5.93 -6.47
CA LEU A 91 15.43 5.11 -7.14
C LEU A 91 16.82 5.77 -7.14
N GLU A 92 16.88 7.10 -7.26
CA GLU A 92 18.12 7.87 -7.13
C GLU A 92 18.72 7.76 -5.73
N ALA A 93 17.89 7.61 -4.70
CA ALA A 93 18.36 7.47 -3.33
C ALA A 93 18.96 6.10 -3.01
N ILE A 94 18.62 5.04 -3.75
CA ILE A 94 19.18 3.70 -3.55
C ILE A 94 20.68 3.72 -3.90
N PRO A 95 21.60 3.50 -2.96
CA PRO A 95 23.03 3.42 -3.27
C PRO A 95 23.30 2.23 -4.21
N VAL A 96 24.31 2.32 -5.06
CA VAL A 96 24.71 1.19 -5.91
C VAL A 96 25.48 0.17 -5.07
N GLY A 97 25.17 -1.12 -5.21
CA GLY A 97 25.92 -2.22 -4.61
C GLY A 97 25.62 -2.49 -3.12
N VAL A 98 24.61 -1.86 -2.53
CA VAL A 98 24.12 -2.23 -1.19
C VAL A 98 23.18 -3.43 -1.27
N ASP A 99 23.15 -4.23 -0.20
CA ASP A 99 22.23 -5.35 -0.01
C ASP A 99 20.90 -4.83 0.57
N LEU A 100 19.85 -4.88 -0.25
CA LEU A 100 18.53 -4.39 0.12
C LEU A 100 17.63 -5.44 0.78
N GLY A 101 18.13 -6.66 1.03
CA GLY A 101 17.29 -7.78 1.45
C GLY A 101 16.50 -7.57 2.75
N THR A 102 17.02 -6.74 3.66
CA THR A 102 16.34 -6.45 4.94
C THR A 102 15.47 -5.19 4.92
N VAL A 103 15.57 -4.37 3.86
CA VAL A 103 14.82 -3.11 3.76
C VAL A 103 13.29 -3.35 3.76
N PRO A 104 12.73 -4.22 2.89
CA PRO A 104 11.28 -4.44 2.91
C PRO A 104 10.79 -5.07 4.22
N GLN A 105 11.59 -5.90 4.89
CA GLN A 105 11.23 -6.47 6.21
C GLN A 105 11.09 -5.37 7.27
N ARG A 106 12.06 -4.45 7.33
CA ARG A 106 12.03 -3.31 8.26
C ARG A 106 10.87 -2.36 7.96
N TYR A 107 10.54 -2.18 6.68
CA TYR A 107 9.39 -1.39 6.26
C TYR A 107 8.06 -2.05 6.64
N ALA A 108 7.89 -3.35 6.39
CA ALA A 108 6.71 -4.10 6.84
C ALA A 108 6.54 -4.06 8.37
N HIS A 109 7.63 -4.21 9.13
CA HIS A 109 7.59 -4.04 10.57
C HIS A 109 7.06 -2.66 10.98
N TRP A 110 7.48 -1.59 10.31
CA TRP A 110 6.99 -0.24 10.58
C TRP A 110 5.48 -0.11 10.26
N LEU A 111 5.03 -0.59 9.10
CA LEU A 111 3.61 -0.58 8.73
C LEU A 111 2.72 -1.37 9.72
N LEU A 112 3.26 -2.40 10.36
CA LEU A 112 2.54 -3.17 11.35
C LEU A 112 2.57 -2.51 12.73
N HIS A 113 3.73 -2.06 13.19
CA HIS A 113 4.01 -1.85 14.62
C HIS A 113 4.43 -0.43 15.01
N ASP A 114 4.57 0.49 14.07
CA ASP A 114 4.86 1.89 14.41
C ASP A 114 3.76 2.49 15.28
N THR A 115 4.14 3.29 16.28
CA THR A 115 3.19 3.83 17.25
C THR A 115 2.24 4.88 16.66
N GLN A 116 2.60 5.51 15.54
CA GLN A 116 1.83 6.56 14.90
C GLN A 116 1.16 6.07 13.61
N TRP A 117 1.83 5.23 12.84
CA TRP A 117 1.40 4.79 11.51
C TRP A 117 1.16 3.30 11.38
N GLY A 118 1.52 2.52 12.41
CA GLY A 118 1.36 1.07 12.40
C GLY A 118 -0.10 0.68 12.56
N ILE A 119 -0.53 -0.37 11.84
CA ILE A 119 -1.88 -0.92 11.94
C ILE A 119 -2.19 -1.40 13.37
N ALA A 120 -1.17 -1.78 14.15
CA ALA A 120 -1.34 -2.25 15.52
C ALA A 120 -2.04 -1.25 16.46
N GLN A 121 -1.98 0.05 16.18
CA GLN A 121 -2.65 1.06 17.01
C GLN A 121 -4.19 0.95 16.98
N TYR A 122 -4.75 0.29 15.95
CA TYR A 122 -6.20 0.10 15.78
C TYR A 122 -6.70 -1.16 16.51
N TYR A 123 -5.81 -1.96 17.10
CA TYR A 123 -6.18 -3.10 17.94
C TYR A 123 -6.52 -2.64 19.37
N THR A 124 -7.76 -2.20 19.54
CA THR A 124 -8.16 -1.52 20.79
C THR A 124 -8.52 -2.49 21.92
N THR A 125 -8.90 -3.72 21.63
CA THR A 125 -9.24 -4.72 22.65
C THR A 125 -8.01 -5.41 23.23
N GLU A 126 -8.09 -5.79 24.52
CA GLU A 126 -6.99 -6.44 25.23
C GLU A 126 -6.49 -7.72 24.53
N PRO A 127 -7.36 -8.64 24.02
CA PRO A 127 -6.88 -9.83 23.33
C PRO A 127 -6.06 -9.53 22.06
N LEU A 128 -6.50 -8.58 21.23
CA LEU A 128 -5.78 -8.20 20.02
C LEU A 128 -4.51 -7.43 20.34
N ARG A 129 -4.55 -6.54 21.34
CA ARG A 129 -3.35 -5.82 21.78
C ARG A 129 -2.27 -6.79 22.27
N ALA A 130 -2.65 -7.73 23.14
CA ALA A 130 -1.72 -8.76 23.62
C ALA A 130 -1.22 -9.68 22.50
N PHE A 131 -2.06 -10.00 21.50
CA PHE A 131 -1.62 -10.72 20.32
C PHE A 131 -0.61 -9.92 19.51
N SER A 132 -0.91 -8.66 19.23
CA SER A 132 -0.06 -7.75 18.45
C SER A 132 1.29 -7.50 19.14
N GLU A 133 1.31 -7.36 20.46
CA GLU A 133 2.54 -7.21 21.25
C GLU A 133 3.43 -8.47 21.17
N ARG A 134 2.83 -9.67 21.24
CA ARG A 134 3.58 -10.93 21.04
C ARG A 134 4.13 -11.03 19.64
N LEU A 135 3.31 -10.71 18.63
CA LEU A 135 3.75 -10.72 17.23
C LEU A 135 4.88 -9.70 16.99
N LYS A 136 4.76 -8.49 17.56
CA LYS A 136 5.82 -7.48 17.53
C LYS A 136 7.12 -8.03 18.11
N ALA A 137 7.06 -8.68 19.29
CA ALA A 137 8.25 -9.24 19.92
C ALA A 137 8.93 -10.32 19.06
N LEU A 138 8.17 -11.10 18.29
CA LEU A 138 8.73 -12.06 17.33
C LEU A 138 9.37 -11.35 16.14
N HIS A 139 8.71 -10.36 15.54
CA HIS A 139 9.30 -9.56 14.46
C HIS A 139 10.57 -8.82 14.91
N ASP A 140 10.60 -8.27 16.13
CA ASP A 140 11.78 -7.62 16.72
C ASP A 140 12.96 -8.61 16.84
N LYS A 141 12.70 -9.84 17.30
CA LYS A 141 13.70 -10.92 17.36
C LYS A 141 14.21 -11.29 15.97
N GLU A 142 13.32 -11.42 14.99
CA GLU A 142 13.68 -11.74 13.60
C GLU A 142 14.59 -10.67 13.01
N LEU A 143 14.24 -9.39 13.17
CA LEU A 143 15.05 -8.26 12.70
C LEU A 143 16.40 -8.14 13.43
N ALA A 144 16.51 -8.67 14.65
CA ALA A 144 17.76 -8.80 15.38
C ALA A 144 18.61 -10.00 14.91
N GLY A 145 18.12 -10.81 13.97
CA GLY A 145 18.79 -11.98 13.42
C GLY A 145 18.71 -13.22 14.33
N LEU A 146 17.78 -13.24 15.28
CA LEU A 146 17.55 -14.40 16.15
C LEU A 146 16.75 -15.46 15.39
N ALA A 147 17.16 -16.72 15.52
CA ALA A 147 16.39 -17.84 15.02
C ALA A 147 15.12 -18.00 15.86
N ILE A 148 13.98 -18.15 15.19
CA ILE A 148 12.66 -18.34 15.79
C ILE A 148 12.07 -19.60 15.16
N ASP A 149 11.55 -20.50 15.99
CA ASP A 149 10.91 -21.71 15.48
C ASP A 149 9.57 -21.36 14.81
N ASP A 150 9.22 -22.05 13.73
CA ASP A 150 7.94 -21.86 13.04
C ASP A 150 6.73 -22.07 13.97
N SER A 151 6.88 -22.90 15.01
CA SER A 151 5.86 -23.13 16.03
C SER A 151 5.69 -21.99 17.05
N GLU A 152 6.61 -21.04 17.12
CA GLU A 152 6.46 -19.84 17.98
C GLU A 152 5.53 -18.80 17.36
N TRP A 153 5.32 -18.85 16.04
CA TRP A 153 4.44 -17.90 15.37
C TRP A 153 2.98 -18.18 15.73
N PRO A 154 2.24 -17.15 16.16
CA PRO A 154 0.88 -17.36 16.63
C PRO A 154 -0.02 -17.74 15.45
N ALA A 155 -0.55 -18.96 15.46
CA ALA A 155 -1.60 -19.35 14.53
C ALA A 155 -2.94 -18.80 15.03
N ARG A 156 -3.73 -18.22 14.13
CA ARG A 156 -5.13 -17.90 14.39
C ARG A 156 -5.99 -19.07 13.93
N GLU A 157 -6.94 -19.50 14.76
CA GLU A 157 -7.98 -20.43 14.31
C GLU A 157 -8.93 -19.67 13.37
N PRO A 158 -9.23 -20.19 12.15
CA PRO A 158 -9.98 -19.47 11.10
C PRO A 158 -11.36 -18.92 11.50
N ASP A 159 -11.93 -19.31 12.64
CA ASP A 159 -13.30 -18.98 13.03
C ASP A 159 -13.42 -18.29 14.41
N THR A 160 -12.31 -17.88 15.02
CA THR A 160 -12.38 -17.13 16.28
C THR A 160 -12.63 -15.66 15.99
N HIS A 161 -13.89 -15.22 16.08
CA HIS A 161 -14.22 -13.79 16.09
C HIS A 161 -13.56 -13.12 17.28
N ILE A 162 -12.87 -12.00 17.04
CA ILE A 162 -12.24 -11.22 18.09
C ILE A 162 -12.81 -9.82 18.01
N ASP A 163 -13.52 -9.41 19.06
CA ASP A 163 -13.94 -8.00 19.16
C ASP A 163 -12.71 -7.10 18.95
N THR A 164 -12.75 -6.27 17.91
CA THR A 164 -11.66 -5.37 17.53
C THR A 164 -11.79 -4.00 18.18
N GLY A 165 -12.99 -3.70 18.72
CA GLY A 165 -13.39 -2.37 19.14
C GLY A 165 -13.35 -1.35 18.00
N ALA A 166 -13.29 -1.80 16.75
CA ALA A 166 -13.49 -0.94 15.59
C ALA A 166 -14.92 -0.37 15.62
N ALA A 167 -15.07 0.87 15.18
CA ALA A 167 -16.38 1.52 15.12
C ALA A 167 -17.30 0.84 14.09
N ASP A 168 -16.71 0.23 13.06
CA ASP A 168 -17.38 -0.50 12.00
C ASP A 168 -17.01 -2.00 12.02
N GLU A 169 -18.00 -2.86 11.80
CA GLU A 169 -17.82 -4.32 11.73
C GLU A 169 -16.96 -4.73 10.53
N GLU A 170 -17.02 -3.99 9.42
CA GLU A 170 -16.19 -4.25 8.24
C GLU A 170 -14.72 -3.95 8.51
N ASP A 171 -14.41 -2.78 9.07
CA ASP A 171 -13.05 -2.44 9.53
C ASP A 171 -12.54 -3.45 10.56
N GLY A 172 -13.40 -3.91 11.47
CA GLY A 172 -13.07 -4.94 12.43
C GLY A 172 -12.65 -6.26 11.78
N ARG A 173 -13.45 -6.77 10.84
CA ARG A 173 -13.10 -7.98 10.07
C ARG A 173 -11.82 -7.77 9.26
N HIS A 174 -11.64 -6.60 8.66
CA HIS A 174 -10.45 -6.27 7.89
C HIS A 174 -9.18 -6.29 8.77
N LEU A 175 -9.24 -5.67 9.95
CA LEU A 175 -8.14 -5.69 10.94
C LEU A 175 -7.81 -7.11 11.40
N GLU A 176 -8.84 -7.91 11.68
CA GLU A 176 -8.72 -9.32 12.03
C GLU A 176 -8.00 -10.15 10.93
N ASP A 177 -8.39 -9.95 9.67
CA ASP A 177 -7.82 -10.66 8.51
C ASP A 177 -6.38 -10.24 8.23
N LEU A 178 -6.07 -8.94 8.36
CA LEU A 178 -4.70 -8.43 8.24
C LEU A 178 -3.80 -9.04 9.33
N LEU A 179 -4.24 -9.03 10.58
CA LEU A 179 -3.47 -9.58 11.69
C LEU A 179 -3.16 -11.06 11.48
N ALA A 180 -4.12 -11.83 10.98
CA ALA A 180 -3.93 -13.24 10.64
C ALA A 180 -2.95 -13.43 9.47
N SER A 181 -3.07 -12.59 8.44
CA SER A 181 -2.23 -12.66 7.23
C SER A 181 -0.76 -12.31 7.49
N PHE A 182 -0.50 -11.48 8.50
CA PHE A 182 0.84 -11.03 8.87
C PHE A 182 1.37 -11.65 10.17
N ALA A 183 0.71 -12.69 10.70
CA ALA A 183 1.22 -13.51 11.80
C ALA A 183 2.27 -14.54 11.31
N THR A 184 3.25 -14.07 10.55
CA THR A 184 4.27 -14.87 9.85
C THR A 184 5.60 -14.12 9.85
N PRO A 185 6.76 -14.79 9.70
CA PRO A 185 8.03 -14.09 9.53
C PRO A 185 7.98 -12.98 8.48
N LEU A 186 8.58 -11.82 8.77
CA LEU A 186 8.70 -10.69 7.86
C LEU A 186 9.41 -11.09 6.55
N GLY A 187 10.38 -12.00 6.64
CA GLY A 187 11.09 -12.53 5.48
C GLY A 187 10.23 -13.39 4.55
N ARG A 188 9.01 -13.77 4.95
CA ARG A 188 8.04 -14.53 4.13
C ARG A 188 6.98 -13.66 3.47
N ILE A 189 6.94 -12.36 3.78
CA ILE A 189 6.02 -11.41 3.14
C ILE A 189 6.44 -11.27 1.68
N ASP A 190 5.58 -11.71 0.77
CA ASP A 190 5.76 -11.54 -0.67
C ASP A 190 5.24 -10.19 -1.18
N ALA A 191 5.32 -9.98 -2.50
CA ALA A 191 4.91 -8.73 -3.13
C ALA A 191 3.40 -8.45 -3.00
N GLU A 192 2.55 -9.47 -3.09
CA GLU A 192 1.10 -9.34 -2.95
C GLU A 192 0.74 -8.94 -1.52
N GLN A 193 1.30 -9.66 -0.55
CA GLN A 193 1.13 -9.37 0.87
C GLN A 193 1.68 -7.97 1.23
N MET A 194 2.81 -7.56 0.67
CA MET A 194 3.33 -6.20 0.85
C MET A 194 2.37 -5.14 0.29
N GLY A 195 1.73 -5.40 -0.85
CA GLY A 195 0.75 -4.51 -1.45
C GLY A 195 -0.48 -4.35 -0.57
N LEU A 196 -1.01 -5.46 -0.05
CA LEU A 196 -2.10 -5.48 0.93
C LEU A 196 -1.73 -4.68 2.18
N LEU A 197 -0.52 -4.89 2.72
CA LEU A 197 -0.04 -4.19 3.91
C LEU A 197 0.07 -2.68 3.69
N CYS A 198 0.63 -2.25 2.55
CA CYS A 198 0.75 -0.84 2.22
C CYS A 198 -0.62 -0.18 2.03
N GLY A 199 -1.54 -0.86 1.35
CA GLY A 199 -2.91 -0.38 1.13
C GLY A 199 -3.67 -0.22 2.45
N ALA A 200 -3.63 -1.25 3.31
CA ALA A 200 -4.26 -1.22 4.61
C ALA A 200 -3.70 -0.12 5.52
N ALA A 201 -2.37 -0.01 5.62
CA ALA A 201 -1.73 1.02 6.44
C ALA A 201 -2.08 2.44 5.97
N ALA A 202 -2.08 2.66 4.64
CA ALA A 202 -2.51 3.93 4.06
C ALA A 202 -3.98 4.21 4.39
N TYR A 203 -4.89 3.26 4.14
CA TYR A 203 -6.32 3.37 4.46
C TYR A 203 -6.54 3.78 5.92
N PHE A 204 -6.02 2.99 6.88
CA PHE A 204 -6.21 3.26 8.30
C PHE A 204 -5.59 4.59 8.73
N ALA A 205 -4.45 5.00 8.15
CA ALA A 205 -3.87 6.31 8.38
C ALA A 205 -4.83 7.46 8.00
N GLY A 206 -5.61 7.32 6.92
CA GLY A 206 -6.65 8.28 6.53
C GLY A 206 -7.87 8.26 7.45
N GLU A 207 -8.25 7.08 7.93
CA GLU A 207 -9.34 6.92 8.89
C GLU A 207 -8.96 7.40 10.31
N GLN A 208 -7.67 7.72 10.53
CA GLN A 208 -7.23 8.32 11.77
C GLN A 208 -8.04 9.60 12.02
N THR A 209 -8.71 9.67 13.17
CA THR A 209 -9.59 10.78 13.56
C THR A 209 -10.93 10.89 12.82
N ARG A 210 -11.35 9.92 11.98
CA ARG A 210 -12.67 9.96 11.32
C ARG A 210 -13.79 10.32 12.29
N SER A 211 -13.87 9.65 13.44
CA SER A 211 -14.91 9.87 14.46
C SER A 211 -15.00 11.31 15.00
N ALA A 212 -13.94 12.13 14.86
CA ALA A 212 -13.95 13.53 15.25
C ALA A 212 -14.57 14.47 14.18
N TYR A 213 -14.64 14.02 12.91
CA TYR A 213 -15.11 14.83 11.78
C TYR A 213 -16.38 14.27 11.14
N TRP A 214 -16.49 12.94 11.07
CA TRP A 214 -17.49 12.21 10.32
C TRP A 214 -18.02 11.01 11.12
N THR A 215 -19.33 10.82 11.11
CA THR A 215 -20.00 9.77 11.88
C THR A 215 -20.66 8.73 10.97
N ASP A 216 -20.90 7.52 11.47
CA ASP A 216 -21.53 6.46 10.67
C ASP A 216 -23.01 6.75 10.34
N SER A 217 -23.66 7.61 11.11
CA SER A 217 -24.98 8.13 10.73
C SER A 217 -24.90 9.06 9.53
N GLU A 218 -23.85 9.86 9.43
CA GLU A 218 -23.64 10.76 8.29
C GLU A 218 -23.16 9.99 7.05
N GLN A 219 -22.31 8.97 7.25
CA GLN A 219 -21.93 8.04 6.19
C GLN A 219 -23.18 7.38 5.59
N ARG A 220 -24.02 6.75 6.43
CA ARG A 220 -25.27 6.13 5.97
C ARG A 220 -26.20 7.11 5.26
N GLN A 221 -26.31 8.34 5.77
CA GLN A 221 -27.11 9.36 5.11
C GLN A 221 -26.57 9.69 3.71
N LEU A 222 -25.25 9.79 3.54
CA LEU A 222 -24.64 10.05 2.24
C LEU A 222 -24.78 8.85 1.30
N ASP A 223 -24.61 7.63 1.82
CA ASP A 223 -24.78 6.38 1.07
C ASP A 223 -26.22 6.23 0.57
N ASP A 224 -27.23 6.55 1.38
CA ASP A 224 -28.63 6.53 0.98
C ASP A 224 -28.92 7.53 -0.15
N LEU A 225 -28.36 8.74 -0.06
CA LEU A 225 -28.50 9.77 -1.10
C LEU A 225 -27.84 9.33 -2.41
N TYR A 226 -26.65 8.74 -2.33
CA TYR A 226 -25.91 8.26 -3.49
C TYR A 226 -26.57 7.01 -4.11
N GLY A 227 -27.04 6.07 -3.28
CA GLY A 227 -27.80 4.90 -3.73
C GLY A 227 -29.08 5.27 -4.47
N ALA A 228 -29.82 6.28 -3.98
CA ALA A 228 -30.99 6.82 -4.68
C ALA A 228 -30.60 7.46 -6.03
N PHE A 229 -29.45 8.13 -6.10
CA PHE A 229 -28.92 8.67 -7.35
C PHE A 229 -28.54 7.57 -8.34
N CYS A 230 -27.77 6.56 -7.93
CA CYS A 230 -27.39 5.45 -8.80
C CYS A 230 -28.61 4.75 -9.40
N ALA A 231 -29.64 4.48 -8.58
CA ALA A 231 -30.88 3.88 -9.06
C ALA A 231 -31.61 4.77 -10.09
N SER A 232 -31.61 6.09 -9.91
CA SER A 232 -32.19 7.05 -10.85
C SER A 232 -31.39 7.15 -12.15
N THR A 233 -30.06 7.11 -12.07
CA THR A 233 -29.15 7.16 -13.23
C THR A 233 -29.31 5.92 -14.10
N GLU A 234 -29.38 4.73 -13.50
CA GLU A 234 -29.65 3.49 -14.25
C GLU A 234 -31.01 3.53 -14.96
N GLN A 235 -32.05 4.09 -14.31
CA GLN A 235 -33.36 4.30 -14.94
C GLN A 235 -33.31 5.32 -16.08
N THR A 236 -32.44 6.32 -16.00
CA THR A 236 -32.36 7.43 -16.97
C THR A 236 -31.51 7.07 -18.19
N LEU A 237 -30.34 6.48 -17.98
CA LEU A 237 -29.36 6.18 -19.03
C LEU A 237 -29.49 4.76 -19.57
N GLY A 238 -30.21 3.88 -18.87
CA GLY A 238 -30.23 2.45 -19.16
C GLY A 238 -28.89 1.77 -18.81
N PRO A 239 -28.75 0.47 -19.15
CA PRO A 239 -27.58 -0.31 -18.78
C PRO A 239 -26.31 0.23 -19.42
N ARG A 240 -25.20 0.16 -18.67
CA ARG A 240 -23.88 0.56 -19.17
C ARG A 240 -23.47 -0.30 -20.38
N PRO A 241 -23.09 0.31 -21.52
CA PRO A 241 -22.63 -0.43 -22.69
C PRO A 241 -21.36 -1.24 -22.40
N PRO A 242 -21.16 -2.40 -23.06
CA PRO A 242 -19.96 -3.21 -22.87
C PRO A 242 -18.72 -2.54 -23.51
N PRO A 243 -17.49 -2.84 -23.04
CA PRO A 243 -16.26 -2.18 -23.50
C PRO A 243 -16.00 -2.25 -25.01
N GLN A 244 -16.56 -3.25 -25.70
CA GLN A 244 -16.43 -3.41 -27.15
C GLN A 244 -17.17 -2.32 -27.94
N GLN A 245 -18.14 -1.64 -27.33
CA GLN A 245 -18.91 -0.54 -27.92
C GLN A 245 -18.31 0.81 -27.50
N ALA A 246 -17.03 1.04 -27.84
CA ALA A 246 -16.24 2.15 -27.28
C ALA A 246 -16.87 3.55 -27.48
N ALA A 247 -17.54 3.81 -28.61
CA ALA A 247 -18.20 5.10 -28.87
C ALA A 247 -19.43 5.30 -27.98
N GLU A 248 -20.31 4.30 -27.91
CA GLU A 248 -21.52 4.32 -27.08
C GLU A 248 -21.17 4.36 -25.59
N LEU A 249 -20.18 3.58 -25.17
CA LEU A 249 -19.65 3.61 -23.81
C LEU A 249 -19.10 5.00 -23.45
N LYS A 250 -18.37 5.64 -24.37
CA LYS A 250 -17.82 6.98 -24.14
C LYS A 250 -18.91 8.03 -23.97
N ASP A 251 -19.96 7.98 -24.79
CA ASP A 251 -21.08 8.91 -24.68
C ASP A 251 -21.93 8.63 -23.43
N TRP A 252 -22.12 7.36 -23.06
CA TRP A 252 -22.77 6.96 -21.82
C TRP A 252 -22.02 7.46 -20.58
N ILE A 253 -20.69 7.25 -20.52
CA ILE A 253 -19.83 7.74 -19.41
C ILE A 253 -19.93 9.27 -19.31
N ARG A 254 -19.91 9.99 -20.44
CA ARG A 254 -20.04 11.46 -20.43
C ARG A 254 -21.38 11.89 -19.84
N GLN A 255 -22.47 11.19 -20.17
CA GLN A 255 -23.80 11.50 -19.64
C GLN A 255 -23.90 11.18 -18.15
N GLU A 256 -23.37 10.03 -17.72
CA GLU A 256 -23.26 9.65 -16.31
C GLU A 256 -22.52 10.72 -15.50
N GLN A 257 -21.33 11.14 -15.96
CA GLN A 257 -20.54 12.21 -15.33
C GLN A 257 -21.29 13.54 -15.25
N ALA A 258 -22.09 13.89 -16.25
CA ALA A 258 -22.89 15.11 -16.24
C ALA A 258 -24.04 15.03 -15.22
N LEU A 259 -24.69 13.86 -15.09
CA LEU A 259 -25.72 13.63 -14.08
C LEU A 259 -25.13 13.65 -12.67
N ASP A 260 -23.97 13.03 -12.47
CA ASP A 260 -23.26 12.99 -11.20
C ASP A 260 -22.86 14.41 -10.75
N ALA A 261 -22.23 15.19 -11.62
CA ALA A 261 -21.87 16.58 -11.32
C ALA A 261 -23.09 17.47 -11.03
N ALA A 262 -24.22 17.25 -11.72
CA ALA A 262 -25.46 17.97 -11.46
C ALA A 262 -26.09 17.58 -10.11
N TRP A 263 -26.09 16.28 -9.81
CA TRP A 263 -26.58 15.73 -8.55
C TRP A 263 -25.74 16.22 -7.37
N GLU A 264 -24.40 16.13 -7.44
CA GLU A 264 -23.51 16.60 -6.38
C GLU A 264 -23.76 18.08 -6.09
N LYS A 265 -23.86 18.92 -7.13
CA LYS A 265 -24.16 20.35 -6.98
C LYS A 265 -25.51 20.58 -6.28
N GLN A 266 -26.54 19.81 -6.63
CA GLN A 266 -27.85 19.90 -5.99
C GLN A 266 -27.79 19.44 -4.53
N MET A 267 -27.15 18.31 -4.25
CA MET A 267 -27.04 17.76 -2.90
C MET A 267 -26.22 18.66 -1.98
N ARG A 268 -25.15 19.28 -2.48
CA ARG A 268 -24.37 20.30 -1.75
C ARG A 268 -25.20 21.51 -1.34
N GLN A 269 -26.21 21.87 -2.12
CA GLN A 269 -27.14 22.95 -1.77
C GLN A 269 -28.19 22.51 -0.76
N LEU A 270 -28.78 21.32 -0.93
CA LEU A 270 -29.85 20.81 -0.07
C LEU A 270 -29.36 20.32 1.30
N HIS A 271 -28.17 19.73 1.34
CA HIS A 271 -27.57 19.11 2.53
C HIS A 271 -26.28 19.82 2.96
N LEU A 272 -26.28 21.16 2.90
CA LEU A 272 -25.09 21.98 3.15
C LEU A 272 -24.30 21.62 4.43
N PRO A 273 -24.92 21.35 5.60
CA PRO A 273 -24.18 20.95 6.79
C PRO A 273 -23.44 19.63 6.64
N LEU A 274 -24.07 18.63 6.01
CA LEU A 274 -23.49 17.31 5.76
C LEU A 274 -22.26 17.44 4.86
N TRP A 275 -22.38 18.16 3.73
CA TRP A 275 -21.29 18.36 2.80
C TRP A 275 -20.12 19.16 3.38
N ARG A 276 -20.39 20.18 4.22
CA ARG A 276 -19.31 20.89 4.94
C ARG A 276 -18.50 19.97 5.84
N ARG A 277 -19.16 19.01 6.49
CA ARG A 277 -18.49 18.02 7.34
C ARG A 277 -17.73 16.99 6.51
N TRP A 278 -18.31 16.54 5.39
CA TRP A 278 -17.65 15.67 4.42
C TRP A 278 -16.38 16.31 3.89
N ASP A 279 -16.46 17.56 3.43
CA ASP A 279 -15.30 18.30 2.92
C ASP A 279 -14.23 18.48 4.01
N ALA A 280 -14.63 18.82 5.24
CA ALA A 280 -13.69 18.96 6.36
C ALA A 280 -13.00 17.64 6.72
N TRP A 281 -13.73 16.51 6.68
CA TRP A 281 -13.14 15.19 6.84
C TRP A 281 -12.20 14.85 5.68
N GLY A 282 -12.61 15.08 4.43
CA GLY A 282 -11.80 14.84 3.25
C GLY A 282 -10.49 15.65 3.25
N GLU A 283 -10.53 16.92 3.66
CA GLU A 283 -9.32 17.74 3.86
C GLU A 283 -8.40 17.14 4.93
N LYS A 284 -8.97 16.66 6.05
CA LYS A 284 -8.19 16.04 7.12
C LYS A 284 -7.59 14.69 6.68
N GLN A 285 -8.36 13.85 6.01
CA GLN A 285 -7.94 12.56 5.48
C GLN A 285 -6.80 12.74 4.45
N ALA A 286 -6.94 13.70 3.53
CA ALA A 286 -5.87 14.04 2.58
C ALA A 286 -4.59 14.52 3.28
N ALA A 287 -4.71 15.34 4.33
CA ALA A 287 -3.56 15.76 5.13
C ALA A 287 -2.88 14.59 5.87
N LEU A 288 -3.65 13.60 6.31
CA LEU A 288 -3.13 12.40 6.97
C LEU A 288 -2.42 11.47 5.97
N TYR A 289 -3.00 11.23 4.79
CA TYR A 289 -2.32 10.50 3.72
C TYR A 289 -0.99 11.16 3.34
N ALA A 290 -0.97 12.49 3.27
CA ALA A 290 0.26 13.24 2.99
C ALA A 290 1.32 13.06 4.07
N ALA A 291 0.92 13.11 5.34
CA ALA A 291 1.83 12.91 6.47
C ALA A 291 2.35 11.46 6.53
N PHE A 292 1.48 10.46 6.31
CA PHE A 292 1.86 9.05 6.23
C PHE A 292 2.87 8.80 5.12
N ASN A 293 2.58 9.27 3.91
CA ASN A 293 3.46 9.13 2.75
C ASN A 293 4.81 9.81 2.96
N GLY A 294 4.82 11.02 3.56
CA GLY A 294 6.04 11.70 3.96
C GLY A 294 6.89 10.87 4.91
N ALA A 295 6.29 10.34 5.98
CA ALA A 295 6.98 9.50 6.97
C ALA A 295 7.49 8.18 6.36
N ALA A 296 6.68 7.54 5.53
CA ALA A 296 7.02 6.29 4.85
C ALA A 296 8.20 6.48 3.87
N ALA A 297 8.19 7.57 3.10
CA ALA A 297 9.30 7.92 2.21
C ALA A 297 10.57 8.23 3.01
N GLU A 298 10.49 9.02 4.08
CA GLU A 298 11.65 9.33 4.94
C GLU A 298 12.25 8.07 5.58
N LEU A 299 11.41 7.14 6.04
CA LEU A 299 11.85 5.85 6.56
C LEU A 299 12.58 5.05 5.48
N ILE A 300 11.98 4.86 4.30
CA ILE A 300 12.60 4.11 3.21
C ILE A 300 13.95 4.71 2.80
N LEU A 301 14.03 6.03 2.65
CA LEU A 301 15.27 6.74 2.35
C LEU A 301 16.34 6.52 3.43
N SER A 302 15.93 6.45 4.70
CA SER A 302 16.84 6.16 5.81
C SER A 302 17.31 4.70 5.78
N LEU A 303 16.41 3.76 5.49
CA LEU A 303 16.76 2.35 5.34
C LEU A 303 17.72 2.10 4.17
N PHE A 304 17.56 2.80 3.05
CA PHE A 304 18.51 2.73 1.92
C PHE A 304 19.92 3.17 2.32
N LYS A 305 20.05 4.21 3.15
CA LYS A 305 21.35 4.70 3.66
C LYS A 305 22.01 3.72 4.61
N LEU A 306 21.21 3.00 5.40
CA LEU A 306 21.67 2.02 6.38
C LEU A 306 21.87 0.62 5.79
N ALA A 307 21.43 0.40 4.55
CA ALA A 307 21.60 -0.88 3.87
C ALA A 307 23.09 -1.25 3.78
N PRO A 308 23.48 -2.46 4.20
CA PRO A 308 24.88 -2.83 4.26
C PRO A 308 25.49 -2.91 2.86
N ARG A 309 26.72 -2.41 2.70
CA ARG A 309 27.53 -2.70 1.52
C ARG A 309 28.15 -4.07 1.71
N ARG A 310 27.92 -4.99 0.77
CA ARG A 310 28.76 -6.19 0.72
C ARG A 310 30.07 -5.80 0.05
N ASP A 311 31.20 -6.12 0.69
CA ASP A 311 32.49 -6.09 0.02
C ASP A 311 32.47 -7.19 -1.05
N VAL A 312 32.14 -6.82 -2.30
CA VAL A 312 32.12 -7.72 -3.46
C VAL A 312 33.55 -8.26 -3.79
N PHE A 313 34.57 -7.85 -3.03
CA PHE A 313 35.98 -8.17 -3.23
C PHE A 313 36.67 -8.82 -2.01
N ALA A 314 36.00 -9.67 -1.23
CA ALA A 314 36.72 -10.60 -0.36
C ALA A 314 37.09 -11.86 -1.17
N PRO A 315 38.35 -12.07 -1.61
CA PRO A 315 38.76 -13.37 -2.10
C PRO A 315 38.67 -14.36 -0.95
N GLY A 316 38.07 -15.52 -1.21
CA GLY A 316 37.93 -16.60 -0.23
C GLY A 316 39.26 -16.87 0.48
N ARG A 317 39.19 -16.95 1.81
CA ARG A 317 40.22 -17.62 2.61
C ARG A 317 39.77 -19.05 2.88
#